data_AF-A0A7L6B8F1-F1
#
_entry.id   AF-A0A7L6B8F1-F1
#
_cell.length_a   1.000
_cell.length_b   1.000
_cell.length_c   1.000
_cell.angle_alpha   90.00
_cell.angle_beta   90.00
_cell.angle_gamma   90.00
#
_symmetry.space_group_name_H-M   'P 1'
#
loop_
_entity.id
_entity.type
_entity.pdbx_description
1 polymer ?
#
loop_
_entity_poly.entity_id
_entity_poly.type
_entity_poly.pdbx_seq_one_letter_code
_entity_poly.pdbx_strand_id
1 'polypeptide(L)'
;MGTAARTEDRQDERTAVVTALRLGWSMADAYHHAQTADLVADPHRPATAPAKLSNLTEMPGRQRLGMYLDGVDVALAQIAPLTPSGRVLPSTDAARRAAGADREPLLLALDGLNVDVLRWTMATNHRVGVAYRLGRSLADTVRRSDAAELVQRFGGRQVQLSRWLDELASVLPPYSAAVVRRSLSAWAGAVGRATVGDPGEAGLAELARELRNQGDLWQDVLTGGLHPRDLLDEENWAVVARNVVIRDRRLVAQAARGIFWPVLAPLLVVLLAVVGVSAAAAAGSPTTRAAVALVGLGAGLTAIWRSISTPTLSVAAEVNRPLLESELVAQMSARIDRPLAAARRAGRAGRQRPPSDVGSKYVARVSGVDLP
;
A
#
# COMPACT_ATOMS: atom_id res chain seq x y z
N MET A 1 5.34 -28.31 21.01
CA MET A 1 3.92 -27.89 21.15
C MET A 1 3.73 -26.38 21.27
N GLY A 2 4.54 -25.62 22.02
CA GLY A 2 4.29 -24.18 22.24
C GLY A 2 4.51 -23.20 21.06
N THR A 3 5.20 -23.58 19.99
CA THR A 3 5.41 -22.72 18.80
C THR A 3 4.24 -22.80 17.82
N ALA A 4 3.70 -24.01 17.60
CA ALA A 4 2.58 -24.24 16.68
C ALA A 4 1.28 -23.55 17.15
N ALA A 5 0.96 -23.64 18.45
CA ALA A 5 -0.20 -22.96 19.03
C ALA A 5 -0.10 -21.42 18.88
N ARG A 6 1.08 -20.83 19.13
CA ARG A 6 1.28 -19.38 18.94
C ARG A 6 1.18 -18.93 17.49
N THR A 7 1.55 -19.78 16.54
CA THR A 7 1.39 -19.45 15.11
C THR A 7 -0.06 -19.51 14.67
N GLU A 8 -0.83 -20.46 15.22
CA GLU A 8 -2.27 -20.59 14.99
C GLU A 8 -3.04 -19.40 15.59
N ASP A 9 -2.81 -19.06 16.86
CA ASP A 9 -3.41 -17.89 17.52
C ASP A 9 -3.15 -16.58 16.74
N ARG A 10 -1.92 -16.40 16.24
CA ARG A 10 -1.55 -15.21 15.45
C ARG A 10 -2.25 -15.20 14.08
N GLN A 11 -2.45 -16.36 13.48
CA GLN A 11 -3.12 -16.48 12.19
C GLN A 11 -4.62 -16.22 12.34
N ASP A 12 -5.23 -16.69 13.42
CA ASP A 12 -6.62 -16.42 13.77
C ASP A 12 -6.85 -14.95 14.09
N GLU A 13 -5.96 -14.33 14.87
CA GLU A 13 -5.99 -12.88 15.15
C GLU A 13 -5.88 -12.06 13.86
N ARG A 14 -4.93 -12.42 12.97
CA ARG A 14 -4.80 -11.78 11.65
C ARG A 14 -6.08 -11.92 10.83
N THR A 15 -6.67 -13.11 10.80
CA THR A 15 -7.89 -13.39 10.04
C THR A 15 -9.04 -12.54 10.57
N ALA A 16 -9.23 -12.47 11.89
CA ALA A 16 -10.25 -11.62 12.52
C ALA A 16 -10.04 -10.14 12.20
N VAL A 17 -8.80 -9.64 12.27
CA VAL A 17 -8.44 -8.24 11.97
C VAL A 17 -8.71 -7.89 10.51
N VAL A 18 -8.29 -8.74 9.56
CA VAL A 18 -8.52 -8.52 8.13
C VAL A 18 -10.01 -8.56 7.79
N THR A 19 -10.76 -9.51 8.36
CA THR A 19 -12.21 -9.60 8.18
C THR A 19 -12.93 -8.40 8.78
N ALA A 20 -12.51 -7.91 9.95
CA ALA A 20 -13.07 -6.71 10.56
C ALA A 20 -12.79 -5.44 9.74
N LEU A 21 -11.61 -5.32 9.13
CA LEU A 21 -11.29 -4.24 8.21
C LEU A 21 -12.23 -4.25 7.00
N ARG A 22 -12.45 -5.43 6.39
CA ARG A 22 -13.42 -5.60 5.29
C ARG A 22 -14.85 -5.28 5.73
N LEU A 23 -15.26 -5.73 6.91
CA LEU A 23 -16.56 -5.42 7.50
C LEU A 23 -16.78 -3.90 7.62
N GLY A 24 -15.78 -3.17 8.13
CA GLY A 24 -15.84 -1.71 8.21
C GLY A 24 -16.01 -1.05 6.85
N TRP A 25 -15.31 -1.55 5.84
CA TRP A 25 -15.43 -1.09 4.46
C TRP A 25 -16.82 -1.34 3.88
N SER A 26 -17.32 -2.59 3.98
CA SER A 26 -18.66 -2.98 3.52
C SER A 26 -19.76 -2.18 4.20
N MET A 27 -19.61 -1.86 5.48
CA MET A 27 -20.57 -1.01 6.21
C MET A 27 -20.63 0.41 5.62
N ALA A 28 -19.48 0.98 5.27
CA ALA A 28 -19.41 2.27 4.58
C ALA A 28 -19.99 2.19 3.16
N ASP A 29 -19.77 1.09 2.42
CA ASP A 29 -20.41 0.85 1.12
C ASP A 29 -21.94 0.82 1.25
N ALA A 30 -22.46 0.07 2.23
CA ALA A 30 -23.90 -0.04 2.47
C ALA A 30 -24.53 1.33 2.76
N TYR A 31 -23.93 2.09 3.69
CA TYR A 31 -24.42 3.41 4.07
C TYR A 31 -24.37 4.41 2.90
N HIS A 32 -23.26 4.45 2.16
CA HIS A 32 -23.13 5.34 1.02
C HIS A 32 -24.09 4.96 -0.12
N HIS A 33 -24.20 3.66 -0.41
CA HIS A 33 -25.14 3.17 -1.43
C HIS A 33 -26.58 3.52 -1.06
N ALA A 34 -26.96 3.40 0.22
CA ALA A 34 -28.28 3.80 0.70
C ALA A 34 -28.55 5.32 0.53
N GLN A 35 -27.53 6.17 0.64
CA GLN A 35 -27.67 7.60 0.40
C GLN A 35 -27.87 7.95 -1.08
N THR A 36 -27.12 7.30 -1.97
CA THR A 36 -27.01 7.74 -3.37
C THR A 36 -27.88 6.96 -4.34
N ALA A 37 -28.19 5.69 -4.04
CA ALA A 37 -28.91 4.84 -4.96
C ALA A 37 -30.41 5.13 -4.94
N ASP A 38 -31.05 4.86 -6.07
CA ASP A 38 -32.49 4.66 -6.12
C ASP A 38 -32.80 3.24 -5.64
N LEU A 39 -33.54 3.16 -4.53
CA LEU A 39 -33.93 1.91 -3.88
C LEU A 39 -35.42 1.59 -4.06
N VAL A 40 -36.16 2.50 -4.71
CA VAL A 40 -37.57 2.30 -5.03
C VAL A 40 -37.63 1.34 -6.21
N ALA A 41 -38.19 0.15 -5.98
CA ALA A 41 -38.51 -0.73 -7.08
C ALA A 41 -39.79 -0.21 -7.73
N ASP A 42 -39.81 -0.03 -9.05
CA ASP A 42 -41.04 0.22 -9.79
C ASP A 42 -41.93 -1.04 -9.69
N PRO A 43 -43.04 -1.00 -8.94
CA PRO A 43 -43.89 -2.17 -8.72
C PRO A 43 -44.61 -2.62 -10.00
N HIS A 44 -44.62 -1.78 -11.05
CA HIS A 44 -45.26 -2.06 -12.33
C HIS A 44 -44.29 -2.58 -13.39
N ARG A 45 -43.00 -2.69 -13.09
CA ARG A 45 -42.03 -3.23 -14.03
C ARG A 45 -42.14 -4.75 -14.08
N PRO A 46 -42.57 -5.36 -15.20
CA PRO A 46 -42.62 -6.81 -15.33
C PRO A 46 -41.21 -7.38 -15.17
N ALA A 47 -41.08 -8.43 -14.36
CA ALA A 47 -39.83 -9.14 -14.16
C ALA A 47 -39.50 -9.95 -15.43
N THR A 48 -38.76 -9.33 -16.35
CA THR A 48 -38.20 -10.02 -17.52
C THR A 48 -36.88 -10.68 -17.17
N ALA A 49 -36.70 -11.93 -17.61
CA ALA A 49 -35.42 -12.61 -17.49
C ALA A 49 -34.33 -11.81 -18.23
N PRO A 50 -33.20 -11.49 -17.59
CA PRO A 50 -32.13 -10.75 -18.25
C PRO A 50 -31.48 -11.61 -19.33
N ALA A 51 -31.09 -10.98 -20.46
CA ALA A 51 -30.47 -11.68 -21.59
C ALA A 51 -29.07 -12.27 -21.28
N LYS A 52 -28.47 -11.88 -20.15
CA LYS A 52 -27.18 -12.35 -19.65
C LYS A 52 -27.17 -12.29 -18.12
N LEU A 53 -26.20 -12.98 -17.49
CA LEU A 53 -25.94 -12.80 -16.07
C LEU A 53 -25.55 -11.35 -15.79
N SER A 54 -26.26 -10.71 -14.86
CA SER A 54 -25.97 -9.35 -14.44
C SER A 54 -24.64 -9.31 -13.69
N ASN A 55 -23.79 -8.37 -14.07
CA ASN A 55 -22.62 -8.04 -13.27
C ASN A 55 -23.02 -7.13 -12.08
N LEU A 56 -22.05 -6.85 -11.20
CA LEU A 56 -22.29 -6.02 -10.02
C LEU A 56 -22.84 -4.63 -10.36
N THR A 57 -22.39 -4.02 -11.47
CA THR A 57 -22.77 -2.66 -11.87
C THR A 57 -24.16 -2.58 -12.52
N GLU A 58 -24.63 -3.68 -13.09
CA GLU A 58 -25.98 -3.84 -13.66
C GLU A 58 -27.03 -4.24 -12.62
N MET A 59 -26.58 -4.66 -11.42
CA MET A 59 -27.48 -5.07 -10.34
C MET A 59 -28.36 -3.91 -9.83
N PRO A 60 -29.68 -4.10 -9.70
CA PRO A 60 -30.60 -3.13 -9.10
C PRO A 60 -30.15 -2.62 -7.72
N GLY A 61 -30.43 -1.36 -7.41
CA GLY A 61 -29.99 -0.69 -6.17
C GLY A 61 -30.35 -1.47 -4.90
N ARG A 62 -31.59 -1.94 -4.79
CA ARG A 62 -32.04 -2.77 -3.64
C ARG A 62 -31.27 -4.08 -3.51
N GLN A 63 -31.02 -4.77 -4.63
CA GLN A 63 -30.27 -6.03 -4.62
C GLN A 63 -28.80 -5.79 -4.23
N ARG A 64 -28.19 -4.70 -4.73
CA ARG A 64 -26.83 -4.32 -4.36
C ARG A 64 -26.71 -3.95 -2.87
N LEU A 65 -27.72 -3.28 -2.32
CA LEU A 65 -27.79 -3.04 -0.86
C LEU A 65 -27.86 -4.36 -0.09
N GLY A 66 -28.72 -5.30 -0.52
CA GLY A 66 -28.83 -6.63 0.07
C GLY A 66 -27.49 -7.36 0.09
N MET A 67 -26.75 -7.35 -1.02
CA MET A 67 -25.42 -7.93 -1.12
C MET A 67 -24.42 -7.32 -0.10
N TYR A 68 -24.45 -5.99 0.11
CA TYR A 68 -23.58 -5.38 1.14
C TYR A 68 -23.96 -5.83 2.55
N LEU A 69 -25.26 -5.95 2.85
CA LEU A 69 -25.75 -6.46 4.14
C LEU A 69 -25.41 -7.95 4.32
N ASP A 70 -25.50 -8.76 3.28
CA ASP A 70 -25.07 -10.17 3.32
C ASP A 70 -23.56 -10.26 3.63
N GLY A 71 -22.76 -9.39 3.03
CA GLY A 71 -21.33 -9.27 3.35
C GLY A 71 -21.05 -8.88 4.80
N VAL A 72 -21.91 -8.04 5.40
CA VAL A 72 -21.83 -7.70 6.84
C VAL A 72 -22.13 -8.91 7.71
N ASP A 73 -23.21 -9.64 7.44
CA ASP A 73 -23.59 -10.83 8.21
C ASP A 73 -22.53 -11.93 8.13
N VAL A 74 -22.00 -12.20 6.94
CA VAL A 74 -20.93 -13.18 6.73
C VAL A 74 -19.67 -12.79 7.50
N ALA A 75 -19.26 -11.53 7.44
CA ALA A 75 -18.07 -11.08 8.15
C ALA A 75 -18.22 -11.17 9.67
N LEU A 76 -19.40 -10.81 10.21
CA LEU A 76 -19.72 -10.96 11.63
C LEU A 76 -19.66 -12.43 12.07
N ALA A 77 -20.26 -13.33 11.28
CA ALA A 77 -20.24 -14.77 11.53
C ALA A 77 -18.83 -15.38 11.48
N GLN A 78 -17.93 -14.82 10.65
CA GLN A 78 -16.53 -15.25 10.57
C GLN A 78 -15.68 -14.74 11.75
N ILE A 79 -15.93 -13.52 12.25
CA ILE A 79 -15.16 -12.94 13.36
C ILE A 79 -15.56 -13.58 14.70
N ALA A 80 -16.85 -13.90 14.89
CA ALA A 80 -17.39 -14.42 16.14
C ALA A 80 -16.64 -15.66 16.71
N PRO A 81 -16.36 -16.74 15.95
CA PRO A 81 -15.63 -17.89 16.46
C PRO A 81 -14.15 -17.58 16.77
N LEU A 82 -13.54 -16.61 16.08
CA LEU A 82 -12.16 -16.19 16.29
C LEU A 82 -11.98 -15.28 17.51
N THR A 83 -13.10 -14.76 18.05
CA THR A 83 -13.10 -13.85 19.18
C THR A 83 -14.23 -14.18 20.15
N PRO A 84 -14.12 -15.30 20.91
CA PRO A 84 -15.21 -15.76 21.76
C PRO A 84 -15.47 -14.77 22.90
N SER A 85 -16.64 -14.14 22.91
CA SER A 85 -17.07 -13.22 23.98
C SER A 85 -18.39 -13.62 24.65
N GLY A 86 -19.12 -14.60 24.09
CA GLY A 86 -20.46 -14.98 24.55
C GLY A 86 -21.53 -13.89 24.35
N ARG A 87 -21.19 -12.80 23.66
CA ARG A 87 -22.12 -11.70 23.37
C ARG A 87 -23.01 -11.99 22.18
N VAL A 88 -24.20 -11.43 22.19
CA VAL A 88 -25.12 -11.48 21.05
C VAL A 88 -24.49 -10.77 19.86
N LEU A 89 -24.52 -11.42 18.69
CA LEU A 89 -23.98 -10.88 17.46
C LEU A 89 -24.91 -9.77 16.92
N PRO A 90 -24.38 -8.64 16.43
CA PRO A 90 -25.18 -7.65 15.72
C PRO A 90 -25.88 -8.28 14.49
N SER A 91 -27.05 -7.75 14.10
CA SER A 91 -27.85 -8.26 12.98
C SER A 91 -28.25 -7.14 12.01
N THR A 92 -28.25 -7.45 10.72
CA THR A 92 -28.71 -6.53 9.66
C THR A 92 -30.23 -6.45 9.52
N ASP A 93 -31.02 -7.22 10.28
CA ASP A 93 -32.48 -7.34 10.12
C ASP A 93 -33.22 -6.00 10.14
N ALA A 94 -32.82 -5.08 11.02
CA ALA A 94 -33.44 -3.76 11.11
C ALA A 94 -33.23 -2.95 9.83
N ALA A 95 -32.01 -2.96 9.27
CA ALA A 95 -31.69 -2.30 8.02
C ALA A 95 -32.42 -2.96 6.83
N ARG A 96 -32.54 -4.30 6.82
CA ARG A 96 -33.28 -5.03 5.77
C ARG A 96 -34.77 -4.69 5.77
N ARG A 97 -35.40 -4.58 6.94
CA ARG A 97 -36.80 -4.13 7.06
C ARG A 97 -36.96 -2.68 6.59
N ALA A 98 -36.02 -1.81 6.96
CA ALA A 98 -36.05 -0.40 6.57
C ALA A 98 -35.72 -0.18 5.08
N ALA A 99 -35.10 -1.13 4.39
CA ALA A 99 -34.78 -1.00 2.97
C ALA A 99 -36.04 -0.86 2.08
N GLY A 100 -37.21 -1.29 2.55
CA GLY A 100 -38.52 -1.07 1.90
C GLY A 100 -39.18 0.28 2.19
N ALA A 101 -38.66 1.04 3.16
CA ALA A 101 -39.21 2.31 3.60
C ALA A 101 -38.49 3.50 2.94
N ASP A 102 -38.84 4.72 3.37
CA ASP A 102 -38.13 5.95 2.99
C ASP A 102 -36.63 5.89 3.33
N ARG A 103 -35.85 6.74 2.66
CA ARG A 103 -34.38 6.78 2.79
C ARG A 103 -33.92 7.02 4.23
N GLU A 104 -34.57 7.92 4.96
CA GLU A 104 -34.15 8.32 6.31
C GLU A 104 -34.22 7.18 7.35
N PRO A 105 -35.33 6.42 7.49
CA PRO A 105 -35.37 5.22 8.32
C PRO A 105 -34.26 4.20 8.02
N LEU A 106 -33.92 4.00 6.75
CA LEU A 106 -32.82 3.10 6.37
C LEU A 106 -31.46 3.63 6.85
N LEU A 107 -31.19 4.92 6.68
CA LEU A 107 -29.93 5.52 7.14
C LEU A 107 -29.79 5.46 8.66
N LEU A 108 -30.89 5.68 9.41
CA LEU A 108 -30.91 5.53 10.87
C LEU A 108 -30.67 4.06 11.29
N ALA A 109 -31.30 3.10 10.61
CA ALA A 109 -31.08 1.68 10.90
C ALA A 109 -29.64 1.24 10.62
N LEU A 110 -29.02 1.76 9.55
CA LEU A 110 -27.61 1.51 9.25
C LEU A 110 -26.68 2.17 10.28
N ASP A 111 -26.97 3.39 10.73
CA ASP A 111 -26.17 4.00 11.80
C ASP A 111 -26.27 3.22 13.11
N GLY A 112 -27.48 2.79 13.49
CA GLY A 112 -27.70 1.90 14.64
C GLY A 112 -26.88 0.60 14.54
N LEU A 113 -26.92 -0.06 13.39
CA LEU A 113 -26.09 -1.24 13.13
C LEU A 113 -24.59 -0.94 13.26
N ASN A 114 -24.11 0.20 12.74
CA ASN A 114 -22.71 0.60 12.85
C ASN A 114 -22.30 0.80 14.33
N VAL A 115 -23.16 1.42 15.14
CA VAL A 115 -22.93 1.60 16.58
C VAL A 115 -22.86 0.24 17.30
N ASP A 116 -23.75 -0.69 16.96
CA ASP A 116 -23.78 -2.02 17.57
C ASP A 116 -22.55 -2.85 17.19
N VAL A 117 -22.14 -2.85 15.92
CA VAL A 117 -20.91 -3.51 15.46
C VAL A 117 -19.68 -2.90 16.12
N LEU A 118 -19.63 -1.57 16.26
CA LEU A 118 -18.52 -0.89 16.93
C LEU A 118 -18.43 -1.31 18.41
N ARG A 119 -19.57 -1.31 19.13
CA ARG A 119 -19.62 -1.75 20.53
C ARG A 119 -19.21 -3.21 20.67
N TRP A 120 -19.73 -4.08 19.80
CA TRP A 120 -19.45 -5.50 19.82
C TRP A 120 -17.96 -5.80 19.55
N THR A 121 -17.39 -5.24 18.47
CA THR A 121 -15.98 -5.45 18.11
C THR A 121 -15.03 -4.92 19.20
N MET A 122 -15.25 -3.69 19.70
CA MET A 122 -14.44 -3.10 20.76
C MET A 122 -14.49 -3.88 22.08
N ALA A 123 -15.65 -4.44 22.42
CA ALA A 123 -15.82 -5.23 23.64
C ALA A 123 -15.26 -6.66 23.53
N THR A 124 -15.06 -7.15 22.31
CA THR A 124 -14.65 -8.54 22.06
C THR A 124 -13.13 -8.64 21.84
N ASN A 125 -12.56 -7.77 21.02
CA ASN A 125 -11.11 -7.65 20.86
C ASN A 125 -10.75 -6.23 20.39
N HIS A 126 -9.86 -5.54 21.12
CA HIS A 126 -9.50 -4.17 20.81
C HIS A 126 -8.99 -3.97 19.38
N ARG A 127 -8.12 -4.85 18.89
CA ARG A 127 -7.53 -4.77 17.54
C ARG A 127 -8.58 -5.01 16.46
N VAL A 128 -9.55 -5.90 16.70
CA VAL A 128 -10.70 -6.10 15.81
C VAL A 128 -11.55 -4.82 15.73
N GLY A 129 -11.82 -4.18 16.86
CA GLY A 129 -12.52 -2.88 16.89
C GLY A 129 -11.76 -1.76 16.17
N VAL A 130 -10.44 -1.68 16.33
CA VAL A 130 -9.59 -0.72 15.61
C VAL A 130 -9.60 -1.00 14.11
N ALA A 131 -9.53 -2.27 13.70
CA ALA A 131 -9.56 -2.67 12.29
C ALA A 131 -10.89 -2.33 11.62
N TYR A 132 -12.02 -2.57 12.28
CA TYR A 132 -13.34 -2.15 11.83
C TYR A 132 -13.41 -0.64 11.59
N ARG A 133 -12.95 0.16 12.57
CA ARG A 133 -12.93 1.64 12.46
C ARG A 133 -12.01 2.12 11.35
N LEU A 134 -10.85 1.49 11.20
CA LEU A 134 -9.90 1.78 10.12
C LEU A 134 -10.54 1.54 8.77
N GLY A 135 -11.10 0.35 8.53
CA GLY A 135 -11.75 0.00 7.26
C GLY A 135 -12.86 0.99 6.89
N ARG A 136 -13.77 1.27 7.83
CA ARG A 136 -14.87 2.24 7.63
C ARG A 136 -14.37 3.64 7.32
N SER A 137 -13.46 4.16 8.16
CA SER A 137 -12.98 5.54 8.03
C SER A 137 -12.10 5.73 6.80
N LEU A 138 -11.36 4.70 6.39
CA LEU A 138 -10.58 4.70 5.16
C LEU A 138 -11.52 4.71 3.94
N ALA A 139 -12.54 3.86 3.93
CA ALA A 139 -13.57 3.84 2.89
C ALA A 139 -14.24 5.21 2.74
N ASP A 140 -14.65 5.84 3.84
CA ASP A 140 -15.23 7.20 3.84
C ASP A 140 -14.27 8.25 3.27
N THR A 141 -12.97 8.09 3.53
CA THR A 141 -11.94 9.02 3.03
C THR A 141 -11.85 8.96 1.51
N VAL A 142 -11.90 7.75 0.94
CA VAL A 142 -11.64 7.51 -0.49
C VAL A 142 -12.87 7.56 -1.38
N ARG A 143 -14.07 7.72 -0.81
CA ARG A 143 -15.27 7.86 -1.63
C ARG A 143 -15.16 9.05 -2.56
N ARG A 144 -15.85 8.93 -3.70
CA ARG A 144 -16.06 10.04 -4.61
C ARG A 144 -16.63 11.22 -3.83
N SER A 145 -15.94 12.35 -3.92
CA SER A 145 -16.25 13.61 -3.27
C SER A 145 -16.08 14.71 -4.29
N ASP A 146 -16.71 15.85 -4.07
CA ASP A 146 -16.30 17.07 -4.74
C ASP A 146 -14.96 17.59 -4.20
N ALA A 147 -14.44 18.65 -4.81
CA ALA A 147 -13.16 19.23 -4.43
C ALA A 147 -13.15 19.79 -2.99
N ALA A 148 -14.29 20.31 -2.50
CA ALA A 148 -14.37 20.93 -1.18
C ALA A 148 -14.41 19.88 -0.06
N GLU A 149 -15.17 18.81 -0.27
CA GLU A 149 -15.23 17.66 0.63
C GLU A 149 -13.89 16.93 0.73
N LEU A 150 -13.11 16.88 -0.36
CA LEU A 150 -11.78 16.25 -0.36
C LEU A 150 -10.85 16.89 0.69
N VAL A 151 -10.84 18.21 0.77
CA VAL A 151 -10.02 18.97 1.73
C VAL A 151 -10.45 18.64 3.16
N GLN A 152 -11.76 18.63 3.43
CA GLN A 152 -12.29 18.30 4.75
C GLN A 152 -11.94 16.86 5.16
N ARG A 153 -12.04 15.89 4.24
CA ARG A 153 -11.74 14.48 4.52
C ARG A 153 -10.27 14.23 4.85
N PHE A 154 -9.35 14.99 4.26
CA PHE A 154 -7.92 14.94 4.59
C PHE A 154 -7.49 15.94 5.69
N GLY A 155 -8.42 16.69 6.27
CA GLY A 155 -8.19 17.71 7.31
C GLY A 155 -7.85 17.15 8.70
N GLY A 156 -6.88 16.23 8.80
CA GLY A 156 -6.40 15.64 10.06
C GLY A 156 -6.76 14.16 10.24
N ARG A 157 -7.76 13.65 9.49
CA ARG A 157 -8.17 12.24 9.52
C ARG A 157 -7.02 11.28 9.18
N GLN A 158 -6.15 11.65 8.25
CA GLN A 158 -4.96 10.89 7.86
C GLN A 158 -4.04 10.57 9.04
N VAL A 159 -3.95 11.46 10.03
CA VAL A 159 -3.13 11.24 11.24
C VAL A 159 -3.73 10.12 12.07
N GLN A 160 -5.05 10.12 12.24
CA GLN A 160 -5.75 9.08 12.98
C GLN A 160 -5.70 7.73 12.25
N LEU A 161 -5.92 7.70 10.94
CA LEU A 161 -5.76 6.49 10.12
C LEU A 161 -4.33 5.94 10.23
N SER A 162 -3.32 6.82 10.20
CA SER A 162 -1.92 6.41 10.35
C SER A 162 -1.61 5.80 11.71
N ARG A 163 -2.24 6.29 12.79
CA ARG A 163 -2.12 5.70 14.13
C ARG A 163 -2.74 4.31 14.21
N TRP A 164 -3.94 4.12 13.68
CA TRP A 164 -4.57 2.79 13.65
C TRP A 164 -3.79 1.79 12.79
N LEU A 165 -3.22 2.24 11.66
CA LEU A 165 -2.34 1.40 10.84
C LEU A 165 -1.08 0.97 11.59
N ASP A 166 -0.47 1.87 12.36
CA ASP A 166 0.70 1.55 13.20
C ASP A 166 0.36 0.54 14.30
N GLU A 167 -0.79 0.73 14.96
CA GLU A 167 -1.29 -0.16 16.01
C GLU A 167 -1.56 -1.58 15.49
N LEU A 168 -2.06 -1.69 14.26
CA LEU A 168 -2.36 -2.97 13.61
C LEU A 168 -1.18 -3.54 12.82
N ALA A 169 -0.03 -2.86 12.76
CA ALA A 169 1.06 -3.22 11.86
C ALA A 169 1.61 -4.63 12.09
N SER A 170 1.58 -5.12 13.33
CA SER A 170 2.08 -6.45 13.68
C SER A 170 1.17 -7.60 13.26
N VAL A 171 -0.11 -7.33 13.01
CA VAL A 171 -1.14 -8.35 12.70
C VAL A 171 -1.60 -8.29 11.24
N LEU A 172 -1.51 -7.12 10.61
CA LEU A 172 -1.78 -6.95 9.19
C LEU A 172 -0.78 -7.73 8.31
N PRO A 173 -1.10 -7.93 7.01
CA PRO A 173 -0.15 -8.50 6.06
C PRO A 173 1.19 -7.74 6.08
N PRO A 174 2.34 -8.42 5.91
CA PRO A 174 3.66 -7.78 5.92
C PRO A 174 3.72 -6.55 5.01
N TYR A 175 4.40 -5.50 5.46
CA TYR A 175 4.58 -4.21 4.75
C TYR A 175 3.31 -3.37 4.53
N SER A 176 2.11 -3.95 4.56
CA SER A 176 0.85 -3.28 4.20
C SER A 176 0.62 -1.98 4.98
N ALA A 177 0.73 -2.02 6.31
CA ALA A 177 0.53 -0.84 7.16
C ALA A 177 1.51 0.29 6.85
N ALA A 178 2.80 -0.02 6.75
CA ALA A 178 3.85 0.98 6.49
C ALA A 178 3.68 1.62 5.10
N VAL A 179 3.35 0.81 4.10
CA VAL A 179 3.16 1.24 2.73
C VAL A 179 1.91 2.12 2.58
N VAL A 180 0.78 1.71 3.15
CA VAL A 180 -0.45 2.51 3.10
C VAL A 180 -0.32 3.80 3.90
N ARG A 181 0.38 3.80 5.05
CA ARG A 181 0.69 5.04 5.79
C ARG A 181 1.49 6.03 4.95
N ARG A 182 2.51 5.55 4.24
CA ARG A 182 3.33 6.41 3.37
C ARG A 182 2.51 6.97 2.21
N SER A 183 1.69 6.13 1.58
CA SER A 183 0.76 6.55 0.51
C SER A 183 -0.26 7.57 1.02
N LEU A 184 -0.89 7.35 2.18
CA LEU A 184 -1.80 8.30 2.83
C LEU A 184 -1.14 9.65 3.08
N SER A 185 0.11 9.67 3.55
CA SER A 185 0.88 10.90 3.73
C SER A 185 1.17 11.60 2.40
N ALA A 186 1.46 10.85 1.34
CA ALA A 186 1.69 11.41 0.01
C ALA A 186 0.42 12.06 -0.56
N TRP A 187 -0.73 11.41 -0.40
CA TRP A 187 -2.05 11.93 -0.77
C TRP A 187 -2.44 13.16 0.04
N ALA A 188 -2.28 13.14 1.36
CA ALA A 188 -2.54 14.30 2.21
C ALA A 188 -1.66 15.51 1.82
N GLY A 189 -0.39 15.27 1.52
CA GLY A 189 0.52 16.30 1.01
C GLY A 189 0.11 16.84 -0.36
N ALA A 190 -0.38 15.99 -1.26
CA ALA A 190 -0.88 16.39 -2.57
C ALA A 190 -2.16 17.25 -2.45
N VAL A 191 -3.13 16.83 -1.62
CA VAL A 191 -4.34 17.61 -1.35
C VAL A 191 -3.99 18.95 -0.72
N GLY A 192 -3.05 18.99 0.24
CA GLY A 192 -2.57 20.24 0.85
C GLY A 192 -1.96 21.21 -0.18
N ARG A 193 -1.08 20.70 -1.06
CA ARG A 193 -0.48 21.51 -2.14
C ARG A 193 -1.51 21.99 -3.17
N ALA A 194 -2.46 21.15 -3.55
CA ALA A 194 -3.55 21.51 -4.44
C ALA A 194 -4.46 22.59 -3.83
N THR A 195 -4.69 22.55 -2.51
CA THR A 195 -5.52 23.53 -1.78
C THR A 195 -4.90 24.92 -1.79
N VAL A 196 -3.57 25.03 -1.71
CA VAL A 196 -2.85 26.32 -1.81
C VAL A 196 -2.55 26.73 -3.26
N GLY A 197 -3.03 25.97 -4.24
CA GLY A 197 -2.88 26.29 -5.67
C GLY A 197 -1.48 26.05 -6.23
N ASP A 198 -0.72 25.08 -5.71
CA ASP A 198 0.61 24.77 -6.23
C ASP A 198 0.56 24.37 -7.72
N PRO A 199 1.21 25.13 -8.64
CA PRO A 199 1.20 24.81 -10.07
C PRO A 199 1.93 23.51 -10.40
N GLY A 200 2.75 22.96 -9.50
CA GLY A 200 3.40 21.66 -9.66
C GLY A 200 2.47 20.46 -9.44
N GLU A 201 1.33 20.64 -8.78
CA GLU A 201 0.47 19.55 -8.32
C GLU A 201 -0.82 19.40 -9.16
N ALA A 202 -1.45 18.22 -9.10
CA ALA A 202 -2.79 18.03 -9.66
C ALA A 202 -3.82 18.91 -8.95
N GLY A 203 -4.85 19.36 -9.69
CA GLY A 203 -5.99 20.05 -9.08
C GLY A 203 -6.82 19.09 -8.22
N LEU A 204 -7.64 19.66 -7.33
CA LEU A 204 -8.49 18.88 -6.42
C LEU A 204 -9.48 17.98 -7.17
N ALA A 205 -9.96 18.40 -8.35
CA ALA A 205 -10.87 17.61 -9.18
C ALA A 205 -10.18 16.36 -9.77
N GLU A 206 -8.93 16.49 -10.24
CA GLU A 206 -8.14 15.36 -10.71
C GLU A 206 -7.81 14.38 -9.58
N LEU A 207 -7.45 14.90 -8.41
CA LEU A 207 -7.18 14.09 -7.22
C LEU A 207 -8.44 13.34 -6.76
N ALA A 208 -9.60 14.01 -6.67
CA ALA A 208 -10.86 13.40 -6.29
C ALA A 208 -11.30 12.27 -7.24
N ARG A 209 -10.99 12.40 -8.54
CA ARG A 209 -11.33 11.38 -9.55
C ARG A 209 -10.56 10.08 -9.35
N GLU A 210 -9.28 10.16 -8.99
CA GLU A 210 -8.42 8.99 -8.83
C GLU A 210 -8.41 8.43 -7.41
N LEU A 211 -8.97 9.15 -6.43
CA LEU A 211 -8.95 8.74 -5.03
C LEU A 211 -9.70 7.41 -4.81
N ARG A 212 -10.77 7.14 -5.56
CA ARG A 212 -11.47 5.86 -5.44
C ARG A 212 -10.61 4.68 -5.90
N ASN A 213 -9.93 4.83 -7.03
CA ASN A 213 -8.97 3.84 -7.52
C ASN A 213 -7.82 3.62 -6.52
N GLN A 214 -7.41 4.69 -5.82
CA GLN A 214 -6.43 4.58 -4.74
C GLN A 214 -6.98 3.79 -3.53
N GLY A 215 -8.24 4.02 -3.19
CA GLY A 215 -8.93 3.30 -2.12
C GLY A 215 -8.93 1.79 -2.34
N ASP A 216 -9.25 1.35 -3.54
CA ASP A 216 -9.28 -0.08 -3.89
C ASP A 216 -7.88 -0.71 -3.69
N LEU A 217 -6.81 -0.03 -4.13
CA LEU A 217 -5.44 -0.50 -3.89
C LEU A 217 -5.07 -0.56 -2.40
N TRP A 218 -5.48 0.42 -1.60
CA TRP A 218 -5.25 0.38 -0.16
C TRP A 218 -5.99 -0.78 0.49
N GLN A 219 -7.23 -1.04 0.10
CA GLN A 219 -8.02 -2.17 0.61
C GLN A 219 -7.38 -3.50 0.25
N ASP A 220 -6.95 -3.69 -1.00
CA ASP A 220 -6.32 -4.93 -1.46
C ASP A 220 -5.02 -5.21 -0.70
N VAL A 221 -4.20 -4.17 -0.48
CA VAL A 221 -2.95 -4.28 0.28
C VAL A 221 -3.18 -4.61 1.75
N LEU A 222 -4.13 -3.92 2.40
CA LEU A 222 -4.42 -4.14 3.83
C LEU A 222 -5.09 -5.47 4.10
N THR A 223 -5.83 -6.00 3.14
CA THR A 223 -6.54 -7.28 3.28
C THR A 223 -5.78 -8.46 2.68
N GLY A 224 -4.59 -8.23 2.12
CA GLY A 224 -3.72 -9.26 1.58
C GLY A 224 -4.11 -9.77 0.19
N GLY A 225 -5.07 -9.12 -0.48
CA GLY A 225 -5.38 -9.38 -1.90
C GLY A 225 -4.27 -8.94 -2.85
N LEU A 226 -3.45 -7.98 -2.44
CA LEU A 226 -2.26 -7.52 -3.17
C LEU A 226 -1.07 -7.43 -2.21
N HIS A 227 -0.07 -8.31 -2.38
CA HIS A 227 1.13 -8.22 -1.58
C HIS A 227 2.09 -7.15 -2.15
N PRO A 228 2.49 -6.11 -1.38
CA PRO A 228 3.24 -4.96 -1.95
C PRO A 228 4.57 -5.31 -2.62
N ARG A 229 5.22 -6.42 -2.22
CA ARG A 229 6.45 -6.89 -2.86
C ARG A 229 6.25 -7.33 -4.31
N ASP A 230 5.06 -7.81 -4.65
CA ASP A 230 4.77 -8.37 -5.97
C ASP A 230 4.66 -7.27 -7.03
N LEU A 231 4.63 -6.00 -6.59
CA LEU A 231 4.65 -4.82 -7.45
C LEU A 231 6.07 -4.34 -7.80
N LEU A 232 7.10 -4.90 -7.16
CA LEU A 232 8.49 -4.52 -7.39
C LEU A 232 9.08 -5.30 -8.56
N ASP A 233 9.67 -4.59 -9.52
CA ASP A 233 10.45 -5.18 -10.61
C ASP A 233 11.96 -5.09 -10.33
N GLU A 234 12.77 -5.68 -11.23
CA GLU A 234 14.23 -5.68 -11.12
C GLU A 234 14.82 -4.26 -11.01
N GLU A 235 14.23 -3.30 -11.72
CA GLU A 235 14.63 -1.89 -11.63
C GLU A 235 14.42 -1.32 -10.22
N ASN A 236 13.29 -1.64 -9.56
CA ASN A 236 13.07 -1.22 -8.18
C ASN A 236 14.11 -1.82 -7.23
N TRP A 237 14.47 -3.09 -7.40
CA TRP A 237 15.50 -3.73 -6.58
C TRP A 237 16.87 -3.08 -6.79
N ALA A 238 17.21 -2.70 -8.02
CA ALA A 238 18.42 -1.94 -8.32
C ALA A 238 18.42 -0.56 -7.65
N VAL A 239 17.28 0.13 -7.63
CA VAL A 239 17.14 1.43 -6.95
C VAL A 239 17.28 1.27 -5.43
N VAL A 240 16.68 0.25 -4.82
CA VAL A 240 16.85 -0.04 -3.39
C VAL A 240 18.33 -0.28 -3.07
N ALA A 241 18.99 -1.15 -3.84
CA ALA A 241 20.41 -1.43 -3.65
C ALA A 241 21.27 -0.16 -3.77
N ARG A 242 21.03 0.65 -4.80
CA ARG A 242 21.74 1.92 -5.02
C ARG A 242 21.50 2.90 -3.88
N ASN A 243 20.27 3.08 -3.42
CA ASN A 243 19.93 4.05 -2.39
C ASN A 243 20.52 3.64 -1.03
N VAL A 244 20.47 2.35 -0.69
CA VAL A 244 21.10 1.82 0.53
C VAL A 244 22.61 2.10 0.50
N VAL A 245 23.28 1.85 -0.63
CA VAL A 245 24.73 2.12 -0.81
C VAL A 245 25.05 3.62 -0.74
N ILE A 246 24.25 4.49 -1.38
CA ILE A 246 24.48 5.94 -1.39
C ILE A 246 24.19 6.57 -0.02
N ARG A 247 23.22 6.04 0.72
CA ARG A 247 22.83 6.62 2.01
C ARG A 247 23.84 6.29 3.10
N ASP A 248 24.56 5.18 2.94
CA ASP A 248 25.52 4.70 3.93
C ASP A 248 26.98 4.67 3.45
N ARG A 249 27.39 5.76 2.80
CA ARG A 249 28.75 5.95 2.25
C ARG A 249 29.84 5.77 3.30
N ARG A 250 29.54 6.10 4.57
CA ARG A 250 30.50 6.03 5.67
C ARG A 250 30.66 4.61 6.18
N LEU A 251 29.58 3.85 6.42
CA LEU A 251 29.71 2.46 6.83
C LEU A 251 30.16 1.56 5.69
N VAL A 252 29.81 1.86 4.43
CA VAL A 252 30.37 1.16 3.27
C VAL A 252 31.85 1.50 3.08
N ALA A 253 32.29 2.76 3.25
CA ALA A 253 33.72 3.10 3.18
C ALA A 253 34.52 2.53 4.36
N GLN A 254 33.91 2.42 5.53
CA GLN A 254 34.52 1.88 6.75
C GLN A 254 34.50 0.36 6.77
N ALA A 255 33.49 -0.30 6.20
CA ALA A 255 33.47 -1.73 5.90
C ALA A 255 34.39 -2.05 4.73
N ALA A 256 34.49 -1.20 3.71
CA ALA A 256 35.46 -1.37 2.63
C ALA A 256 36.89 -1.26 3.18
N ARG A 257 37.20 -0.27 4.02
CA ARG A 257 38.49 -0.22 4.74
C ARG A 257 38.66 -1.37 5.74
N GLY A 258 37.62 -1.76 6.47
CA GLY A 258 37.70 -2.78 7.52
C GLY A 258 37.72 -4.22 7.02
N ILE A 259 37.18 -4.49 5.83
CA ILE A 259 37.07 -5.83 5.23
C ILE A 259 38.09 -5.99 4.09
N PHE A 260 38.22 -4.99 3.19
CA PHE A 260 39.20 -5.10 2.11
C PHE A 260 40.63 -4.85 2.58
N TRP A 261 40.90 -3.97 3.54
CA TRP A 261 42.29 -3.75 3.97
C TRP A 261 42.93 -5.02 4.61
N PRO A 262 42.29 -5.74 5.56
CA PRO A 262 42.88 -6.94 6.13
C PRO A 262 42.83 -8.18 5.21
N VAL A 263 42.12 -8.14 4.07
CA VAL A 263 42.16 -9.21 3.05
C VAL A 263 43.16 -8.89 1.95
N LEU A 264 43.13 -7.65 1.46
CA LEU A 264 43.91 -7.18 0.33
C LEU A 264 45.35 -6.87 0.74
N ALA A 265 45.61 -6.42 1.97
CA ALA A 265 46.97 -6.23 2.48
C ALA A 265 47.76 -7.55 2.60
N PRO A 266 47.29 -8.63 3.26
CA PRO A 266 48.02 -9.88 3.26
C PRO A 266 48.10 -10.52 1.88
N LEU A 267 47.07 -10.38 1.02
CA LEU A 267 47.15 -10.84 -0.36
C LEU A 267 48.27 -10.11 -1.12
N LEU A 268 48.39 -8.78 -0.95
CA LEU A 268 49.44 -7.97 -1.55
C LEU A 268 50.82 -8.32 -0.96
N VAL A 269 50.91 -8.58 0.34
CA VAL A 269 52.14 -9.03 1.01
C VAL A 269 52.57 -10.40 0.50
N VAL A 270 51.64 -11.34 0.34
CA VAL A 270 51.90 -12.67 -0.25
C VAL A 270 52.34 -12.52 -1.71
N LEU A 271 51.66 -11.67 -2.49
CA LEU A 271 52.02 -11.40 -3.87
C LEU A 271 53.44 -10.80 -3.97
N LEU A 272 53.77 -9.82 -3.13
CA LEU A 272 55.09 -9.21 -3.06
C LEU A 272 56.16 -10.19 -2.58
N ALA A 273 55.83 -11.06 -1.62
CA ALA A 273 56.73 -12.12 -1.17
C ALA A 273 56.99 -13.15 -2.28
N VAL A 274 55.95 -13.55 -3.03
CA VAL A 274 56.09 -14.45 -4.19
C VAL A 274 56.93 -13.81 -5.29
N VAL A 275 56.69 -12.53 -5.61
CA VAL A 275 57.47 -11.78 -6.60
C VAL A 275 58.92 -11.59 -6.13
N GLY A 276 59.15 -11.27 -4.86
CA GLY A 276 60.48 -11.12 -4.27
C GLY A 276 61.27 -12.43 -4.24
N VAL A 277 60.61 -13.54 -3.87
CA VAL A 277 61.20 -14.89 -3.90
C VAL A 277 61.46 -15.32 -5.35
N SER A 278 60.60 -14.97 -6.29
CA SER A 278 60.78 -15.27 -7.71
C SER A 278 61.93 -14.45 -8.32
N ALA A 279 62.08 -13.19 -7.92
CA ALA A 279 63.21 -12.34 -8.32
C ALA A 279 64.54 -12.83 -7.70
N ALA A 280 64.54 -13.28 -6.45
CA ALA A 280 65.70 -13.88 -5.80
C ALA A 280 66.05 -15.27 -6.36
N ALA A 281 65.04 -16.08 -6.71
CA ALA A 281 65.23 -17.40 -7.32
C ALA A 281 65.66 -17.35 -8.79
N ALA A 282 65.44 -16.22 -9.48
CA ALA A 282 66.01 -15.97 -10.80
C ALA A 282 67.55 -15.84 -10.77
N ALA A 283 68.16 -15.68 -9.59
CA ALA A 283 69.60 -15.75 -9.36
C ALA A 283 70.10 -17.17 -8.98
N GLY A 284 69.22 -18.19 -8.96
CA GLY A 284 69.52 -19.57 -8.53
C GLY A 284 69.10 -20.66 -9.52
N SER A 285 69.63 -21.88 -9.29
CA SER A 285 69.54 -23.02 -10.22
C SER A 285 68.10 -23.54 -10.42
N PRO A 286 67.81 -24.25 -11.55
CA PRO A 286 66.45 -24.53 -12.01
C PRO A 286 65.61 -25.43 -11.11
N THR A 287 66.24 -26.26 -10.27
CA THR A 287 65.57 -27.31 -9.49
C THR A 287 64.91 -26.80 -8.20
N THR A 288 65.29 -25.61 -7.71
CA THR A 288 64.68 -24.99 -6.52
C THR A 288 63.36 -24.26 -6.84
N ARG A 289 63.09 -23.94 -8.12
CA ARG A 289 61.91 -23.17 -8.55
C ARG A 289 60.59 -23.95 -8.49
N ALA A 290 60.64 -25.28 -8.64
CA ALA A 290 59.42 -26.09 -8.69
C ALA A 290 58.86 -26.45 -7.30
N ALA A 291 59.71 -26.56 -6.28
CA ALA A 291 59.31 -26.99 -4.95
C ALA A 291 58.61 -25.89 -4.13
N VAL A 292 58.94 -24.62 -4.36
CA VAL A 292 58.37 -23.49 -3.61
C VAL A 292 56.98 -23.06 -4.15
N ALA A 293 56.70 -23.31 -5.43
CA ALA A 293 55.45 -22.89 -6.06
C ALA A 293 54.22 -23.75 -5.66
N LEU A 294 54.42 -25.00 -5.23
CA LEU A 294 53.32 -25.97 -5.07
C LEU A 294 52.83 -26.16 -3.63
N VAL A 295 53.64 -25.87 -2.60
CA VAL A 295 53.28 -26.16 -1.20
C VAL A 295 52.67 -24.95 -0.47
N GLY A 296 52.94 -23.71 -0.92
CA GLY A 296 52.49 -22.49 -0.23
C GLY A 296 51.09 -21.97 -0.58
N LEU A 297 50.55 -22.29 -1.76
CA LEU A 297 49.38 -21.58 -2.31
C LEU A 297 48.02 -22.24 -2.00
N GLY A 298 47.96 -23.54 -1.69
CA GLY A 298 46.69 -24.26 -1.53
C GLY A 298 46.07 -24.22 -0.11
N ALA A 299 46.91 -24.25 0.93
CA ALA A 299 46.44 -24.38 2.31
C ALA A 299 46.10 -23.03 2.98
N GLY A 300 46.77 -21.93 2.59
CA GLY A 300 46.54 -20.61 3.18
C GLY A 300 45.24 -19.95 2.72
N LEU A 301 44.87 -20.08 1.44
CA LEU A 301 43.71 -19.41 0.88
C LEU A 301 42.38 -19.98 1.42
N THR A 302 42.31 -21.29 1.68
CA THR A 302 41.09 -21.95 2.15
C THR A 302 40.81 -21.67 3.63
N ALA A 303 41.85 -21.58 4.47
CA ALA A 303 41.72 -21.22 5.88
C ALA A 303 41.29 -19.76 6.08
N ILE A 304 41.81 -18.84 5.25
CA ILE A 304 41.43 -17.42 5.27
C ILE A 304 39.99 -17.23 4.77
N TRP A 305 39.58 -17.97 3.72
CA TRP A 305 38.21 -17.91 3.21
C TRP A 305 37.16 -18.40 4.21
N ARG A 306 37.48 -19.43 5.00
CA ARG A 306 36.54 -20.02 5.98
C ARG A 306 36.39 -19.19 7.26
N SER A 307 37.42 -18.44 7.64
CA SER A 307 37.40 -17.57 8.84
C SER A 307 36.65 -16.25 8.62
N ILE A 308 36.63 -15.73 7.39
CA ILE A 308 36.10 -14.39 7.07
C ILE A 308 34.64 -14.42 6.57
N SER A 309 34.15 -15.55 6.04
CA SER A 309 32.90 -15.59 5.27
C SER A 309 31.59 -15.70 6.08
N THR A 310 31.62 -16.02 7.38
CA THR A 310 30.38 -16.40 8.11
C THR A 310 29.90 -15.43 9.21
N PRO A 311 30.77 -14.79 10.03
CA PRO A 311 30.29 -13.90 11.10
C PRO A 311 30.13 -12.42 10.72
N THR A 312 30.93 -11.90 9.77
CA THR A 312 31.00 -10.45 9.48
C THR A 312 29.96 -9.97 8.46
N LEU A 313 29.59 -10.83 7.51
CA LEU A 313 28.55 -10.54 6.52
C LEU A 313 27.14 -10.55 7.11
N SER A 314 26.88 -11.38 8.13
CA SER A 314 25.59 -11.44 8.83
C SER A 314 25.37 -10.23 9.73
N VAL A 315 26.42 -9.74 10.41
CA VAL A 315 26.36 -8.52 11.24
C VAL A 315 26.16 -7.26 10.39
N ALA A 316 26.81 -7.16 9.23
CA ALA A 316 26.58 -6.04 8.30
C ALA A 316 25.17 -6.07 7.67
N ALA A 317 24.61 -7.26 7.44
CA ALA A 317 23.24 -7.41 6.95
C ALA A 317 22.20 -7.00 8.00
N GLU A 318 22.41 -7.33 9.27
CA GLU A 318 21.47 -6.96 10.36
C GLU A 318 21.49 -5.45 10.66
N VAL A 319 22.66 -4.80 10.56
CA VAL A 319 22.79 -3.34 10.76
C VAL A 319 22.13 -2.54 9.63
N ASN A 320 22.16 -3.04 8.39
CA ASN A 320 21.55 -2.39 7.23
C ASN A 320 20.05 -2.70 7.04
N ARG A 321 19.53 -3.67 7.78
CA ARG A 321 18.13 -4.11 7.71
C ARG A 321 17.09 -2.98 7.84
N PRO A 322 17.15 -2.05 8.82
CA PRO A 322 16.16 -0.98 8.92
C PRO A 322 16.20 -0.02 7.73
N LEU A 323 17.39 0.26 7.18
CA LEU A 323 17.54 1.10 5.99
C LEU A 323 16.94 0.42 4.77
N LEU A 324 17.30 -0.86 4.57
CA LEU A 324 16.74 -1.69 3.50
C LEU A 324 15.21 -1.74 3.57
N GLU A 325 14.65 -2.01 4.75
CA GLU A 325 13.21 -2.05 4.96
C GLU A 325 12.56 -0.69 4.67
N SER A 326 13.19 0.42 5.05
CA SER A 326 12.67 1.76 4.76
C SER A 326 12.64 2.11 3.27
N GLU A 327 13.67 1.72 2.52
CA GLU A 327 13.76 1.93 1.06
C GLU A 327 12.80 0.99 0.31
N LEU A 328 12.65 -0.26 0.78
CA LEU A 328 11.64 -1.19 0.27
C LEU A 328 10.23 -0.63 0.41
N VAL A 329 9.87 -0.13 1.60
CA VAL A 329 8.57 0.52 1.83
C VAL A 329 8.40 1.74 0.92
N ALA A 330 9.46 2.51 0.67
CA ALA A 330 9.40 3.65 -0.24
C ALA A 330 9.07 3.24 -1.69
N GLN A 331 9.73 2.20 -2.21
CA GLN A 331 9.47 1.71 -3.56
C GLN A 331 8.08 1.07 -3.67
N MET A 332 7.67 0.27 -2.68
CA MET A 332 6.34 -0.34 -2.65
C MET A 332 5.24 0.73 -2.63
N SER A 333 5.39 1.78 -1.81
CA SER A 333 4.47 2.91 -1.78
C SER A 333 4.40 3.61 -3.14
N ALA A 334 5.55 3.87 -3.77
CA ALA A 334 5.58 4.52 -5.08
C ALA A 334 4.81 3.72 -6.15
N ARG A 335 4.82 2.38 -6.07
CA ARG A 335 4.06 1.50 -6.97
C ARG A 335 2.56 1.49 -6.64
N ILE A 336 2.17 1.67 -5.39
CA ILE A 336 0.76 1.79 -4.98
C ILE A 336 0.21 3.20 -5.26
N ASP A 337 1.06 4.22 -5.34
CA ASP A 337 0.70 5.61 -5.66
C ASP A 337 0.48 5.84 -7.18
N ARG A 338 0.24 4.79 -7.98
CA ARG A 338 -0.06 4.91 -9.42
C ARG A 338 -1.28 5.81 -9.70
N PRO A 339 -2.40 5.74 -8.96
CA PRO A 339 -3.52 6.67 -9.15
C PRO A 339 -3.13 8.13 -8.87
N LEU A 340 -2.29 8.40 -7.85
CA LEU A 340 -1.77 9.75 -7.60
C LEU A 340 -0.90 10.25 -8.77
N ALA A 341 -0.06 9.38 -9.32
CA ALA A 341 0.73 9.69 -10.51
C ALA A 341 -0.16 9.92 -11.75
N ALA A 342 -1.29 9.21 -11.87
CA ALA A 342 -2.28 9.42 -12.93
C ALA A 342 -2.95 10.80 -12.81
N ALA A 343 -3.41 11.17 -11.61
CA ALA A 343 -3.97 12.50 -11.35
C ALA A 343 -3.00 13.63 -11.72
N ARG A 344 -1.72 13.50 -11.34
CA ARG A 344 -0.65 14.44 -11.71
C ARG A 344 -0.43 14.55 -13.22
N ARG A 345 -0.47 13.42 -13.94
CA ARG A 345 -0.35 13.42 -15.40
C ARG A 345 -1.55 14.09 -16.05
N ALA A 346 -2.77 13.82 -15.57
CA ALA A 346 -3.98 14.46 -16.05
C ALA A 346 -3.95 15.98 -15.83
N GLY A 347 -3.56 16.43 -14.63
CA GLY A 347 -3.44 17.87 -14.33
C GLY A 347 -2.40 18.59 -15.21
N ARG A 348 -1.27 17.92 -15.51
CA ARG A 348 -0.25 18.45 -16.44
C ARG A 348 -0.77 18.54 -17.88
N ALA A 349 -1.46 17.50 -18.36
CA ALA A 349 -2.05 17.50 -19.70
C ALA A 349 -3.13 18.57 -19.86
N GLY A 350 -3.97 18.78 -18.83
CA GLY A 350 -4.97 19.85 -18.82
C GLY A 350 -4.36 21.24 -18.95
N ARG A 351 -3.23 21.50 -18.28
CA ARG A 351 -2.51 22.78 -18.34
C ARG A 351 -1.80 23.03 -19.67
N GLN A 352 -1.41 21.99 -20.39
CA GLN A 352 -0.75 22.11 -21.69
C GLN A 352 -1.73 22.29 -22.85
N ARG A 353 -3.03 22.07 -22.65
CA ARG A 353 -4.04 22.28 -23.68
C ARG A 353 -4.29 23.80 -23.81
N PRO A 354 -3.96 24.42 -24.96
CA PRO A 354 -4.30 25.82 -25.19
C PRO A 354 -5.83 25.97 -25.08
N PRO A 355 -6.34 27.12 -24.60
CA PRO A 355 -7.77 27.40 -24.71
C PRO A 355 -8.13 27.27 -26.19
N SER A 356 -8.97 26.30 -26.52
CA SER A 356 -9.53 26.19 -27.86
C SER A 356 -10.28 27.49 -28.11
N ASP A 357 -9.86 28.19 -29.15
CA ASP A 357 -10.45 29.41 -29.68
C ASP A 357 -11.89 29.12 -30.14
N VAL A 358 -12.81 29.02 -29.18
CA VAL A 358 -14.26 28.94 -29.41
C VAL A 358 -14.75 30.38 -29.34
N GLY A 359 -14.38 31.15 -30.36
CA GLY A 359 -14.67 32.57 -30.44
C GLY A 359 -14.62 33.08 -31.87
N SER A 360 -15.80 33.14 -32.51
CA SER A 360 -16.09 34.06 -33.61
C SER A 360 -15.50 33.72 -35.00
N LYS A 361 -16.20 32.84 -35.74
CA LYS A 361 -16.18 32.81 -37.22
C LYS A 361 -17.54 33.16 -37.85
N TYR A 362 -18.39 33.88 -37.13
CA TYR A 362 -19.58 34.53 -37.66
C TYR A 362 -19.46 36.04 -37.47
N VAL A 363 -18.58 36.68 -38.23
CA VAL A 363 -18.76 38.09 -38.58
C VAL A 363 -19.30 38.10 -40.00
N ALA A 364 -20.60 38.30 -40.10
CA ALA A 364 -21.28 38.58 -41.34
C ALA A 364 -20.60 39.77 -42.03
N ARG A 365 -20.26 39.58 -43.31
CA ARG A 365 -19.79 40.63 -44.20
C ARG A 365 -20.97 41.58 -44.43
N VAL A 366 -21.01 42.69 -43.70
CA VAL A 366 -21.96 43.77 -43.98
C VAL A 366 -21.54 44.42 -45.28
N SER A 367 -22.41 44.30 -46.29
CA SER A 367 -22.33 44.96 -47.57
C SER A 367 -22.29 46.48 -47.38
N GLY A 368 -21.23 47.11 -47.87
CA GLY A 368 -21.16 48.56 -48.01
C GLY A 368 -22.11 49.01 -49.10
N VAL A 369 -23.10 49.78 -48.69
CA VAL A 369 -24.08 50.50 -49.50
C VAL A 369 -23.39 51.63 -50.25
N ASP A 370 -23.81 51.81 -51.51
CA ASP A 370 -23.54 52.94 -52.39
C ASP A 370 -23.78 54.30 -51.73
N LEU A 371 -23.03 55.30 -52.20
CA LEU A 371 -23.43 56.68 -52.56
C LEU A 371 -22.27 57.67 -52.27
N PRO A 372 -22.13 58.79 -53.01
CA PRO A 372 -22.63 59.15 -54.35
C PRO A 372 -21.53 59.26 -55.42
#